data_AF-A0A946VNL5-F1
#
_entry.id   AF-A0A946VNL5-F1
#
_cell.length_a   1.000
_cell.length_b   1.000
_cell.length_c   1.000
_cell.angle_alpha   90.00
_cell.angle_beta   90.00
_cell.angle_gamma   90.00
#
_symmetry.space_group_name_H-M   'P 1'
#
loop_
_entity.id
_entity.type
_entity.pdbx_description
1 polymer ?
#
loop_
_entity_poly.entity_id
_entity_poly.type
_entity_poly.pdbx_seq_one_letter_code
_entity_poly.pdbx_strand_id
1 'polypeptide(L)'
;MKDQVFRTTLLPACLLSLLLTACGQEGPVDSDSLQTTSTDVPEAGISPAMDDDDIAGVVNGPDGPEAGVWVIAETEEFETFFARIVVTNDQGQFLIPDLPDASYQVWVRGYGLVDSARTTSQPGSTLNLSAQVAASPLEAAQIYPAAYWYSMMGLPAEDELEGVDGGLNAYLTWMKNMGCVGCHQLGNEATRTIPESLGEFESHAEAWLRRVASGQAGAGMVGQLSGRLNSVPFKYLGEWTERVAAGDFPSTQPERPSGLERNAVITVRDWSTPTAYMHDLSGTDRRDPTVNGYGPLFGAPELSTDEFPILYPQTNTASHFVAPVRDADTPTTASTAPNAPSPYWGDQVLWDSKANAHNPMLDQDGR
;
A
#
# COMPACT_ATOMS: atom_id res chain seq x y z
N MET A 1 0.21 -11.87 -12.71
CA MET A 1 1.01 -10.67 -12.37
C MET A 1 0.20 -9.67 -11.54
N LYS A 2 -0.99 -9.20 -11.99
CA LYS A 2 -1.89 -8.33 -11.20
C LYS A 2 -2.21 -8.89 -9.81
N ASP A 3 -2.60 -10.15 -9.79
CA ASP A 3 -2.93 -10.93 -8.58
C ASP A 3 -1.74 -11.08 -7.59
N GLN A 4 -0.50 -11.02 -8.09
CA GLN A 4 0.71 -11.13 -7.27
C GLN A 4 1.10 -9.75 -6.71
N VAL A 5 1.07 -8.69 -7.52
CA VAL A 5 1.40 -7.32 -7.08
C VAL A 5 0.41 -6.79 -6.04
N PHE A 6 -0.88 -7.11 -6.15
CA PHE A 6 -1.86 -6.75 -5.12
C PHE A 6 -1.57 -7.42 -3.77
N ARG A 7 -1.36 -8.74 -3.81
CA ARG A 7 -1.22 -9.59 -2.61
C ARG A 7 0.10 -9.42 -1.88
N THR A 8 1.18 -9.16 -2.60
CA THR A 8 2.53 -8.99 -2.03
C THR A 8 2.89 -7.55 -1.66
N THR A 9 2.18 -6.55 -2.22
CA THR A 9 2.63 -5.14 -2.17
C THR A 9 1.59 -4.13 -1.70
N LEU A 10 0.33 -4.21 -2.13
CA LEU A 10 -0.70 -3.19 -1.88
C LEU A 10 -1.48 -3.39 -0.58
N LEU A 11 -1.81 -4.64 -0.22
CA LEU A 11 -2.51 -4.91 1.04
C LEU A 11 -1.72 -4.47 2.29
N PRO A 12 -0.41 -4.75 2.42
CA PRO A 12 0.38 -4.30 3.57
C PRO A 12 0.48 -2.77 3.68
N ALA A 13 0.36 -2.04 2.57
CA ALA A 13 0.43 -0.59 2.50
C ALA A 13 -0.81 0.08 3.09
N CYS A 14 -2.00 -0.39 2.68
CA CYS A 14 -3.28 0.17 3.13
C CYS A 14 -3.49 -0.02 4.64
N LEU A 15 -3.02 -1.14 5.20
CA LEU A 15 -3.19 -1.50 6.61
C LEU A 15 -2.30 -0.69 7.56
N LEU A 16 -1.19 -0.10 7.08
CA LEU A 16 -0.32 0.76 7.89
C LEU A 16 -0.88 2.19 8.07
N SER A 17 -1.68 2.67 7.11
CA SER A 17 -2.27 4.03 7.13
C SER A 17 -3.21 4.29 8.31
N LEU A 18 -3.66 3.23 9.01
CA LEU A 18 -4.57 3.31 10.15
C LEU A 18 -3.90 3.66 11.49
N LEU A 19 -2.56 3.60 11.58
CA LEU A 19 -1.82 3.85 12.83
C LEU A 19 -1.29 5.28 12.97
N LEU A 20 -1.51 6.17 11.99
CA LEU A 20 -0.88 7.50 11.94
C LEU A 20 -1.83 8.69 12.24
N THR A 21 -3.06 8.44 12.70
CA THR A 21 -4.02 9.50 13.05
C THR A 21 -4.60 9.32 14.46
N ALA A 22 -3.74 9.36 15.48
CA ALA A 22 -4.19 9.54 16.86
C ALA A 22 -3.11 10.21 17.72
N CYS A 23 -2.82 11.49 17.44
CA CYS A 23 -2.11 12.35 18.38
C CYS A 23 -2.74 13.75 18.32
N GLY A 24 -3.65 14.06 19.26
CA GLY A 24 -4.18 15.41 19.36
C GLY A 24 -5.36 15.61 20.31
N GLN A 25 -5.01 16.00 21.55
CA GLN A 25 -5.78 16.82 22.51
C GLN A 25 -6.83 16.13 23.40
N GLU A 26 -6.38 15.74 24.59
CA GLU A 26 -7.22 15.57 25.77
C GLU A 26 -7.70 16.94 26.29
N GLY A 27 -9.00 17.17 26.26
CA GLY A 27 -9.68 18.22 27.03
C GLY A 27 -10.48 17.58 28.18
N PRO A 28 -10.69 18.27 29.32
CA PRO A 28 -11.37 17.68 30.46
C PRO A 28 -12.87 17.57 30.17
N VAL A 29 -13.42 16.36 30.30
CA VAL A 29 -14.87 16.13 30.21
C VAL A 29 -15.42 16.02 31.63
N ASP A 30 -16.32 16.95 31.97
CA ASP A 30 -17.07 16.97 33.22
C ASP A 30 -17.85 15.67 33.41
N SER A 31 -17.69 15.08 34.59
CA SER A 31 -18.42 13.89 35.02
C SER A 31 -19.77 14.28 35.60
N ASP A 32 -20.86 14.14 34.84
CA ASP A 32 -22.15 13.87 35.49
C ASP A 32 -23.15 13.10 34.62
N SER A 33 -23.72 12.06 35.25
CA SER A 33 -24.93 11.31 34.89
C SER A 33 -24.99 10.53 33.56
N LEU A 34 -24.59 9.25 33.62
CA LEU A 34 -25.25 8.21 32.81
C LEU A 34 -25.71 7.07 33.71
N GLN A 35 -27.03 6.90 33.74
CA GLN A 35 -27.74 5.81 34.40
C GLN A 35 -27.32 4.48 33.78
N THR A 36 -26.91 3.55 34.63
CA THR A 36 -26.67 2.14 34.30
C THR A 36 -27.98 1.46 33.90
N THR A 37 -28.21 1.30 32.60
CA THR A 37 -29.08 0.25 32.08
C THR A 37 -28.26 -1.03 31.94
N SER A 38 -28.77 -2.13 32.51
CA SER A 38 -28.15 -3.45 32.48
C SER A 38 -27.83 -3.88 31.05
N THR A 39 -26.56 -4.05 30.75
CA THR A 39 -26.09 -4.76 29.56
C THR A 39 -26.23 -6.26 29.82
N ASP A 40 -27.21 -6.87 29.17
CA ASP A 40 -27.15 -8.29 28.85
C ASP A 40 -25.82 -8.57 28.15
N VAL A 41 -25.11 -9.59 28.64
CA VAL A 41 -23.89 -10.11 28.03
C VAL A 41 -24.30 -10.72 26.68
N PRO A 42 -23.79 -10.24 25.52
CA PRO A 42 -24.04 -10.91 24.26
C PRO A 42 -23.42 -12.31 24.33
N GLU A 43 -24.24 -13.31 24.03
CA GLU A 43 -23.85 -14.70 23.91
C GLU A 43 -22.74 -14.84 22.87
N ALA A 44 -21.64 -15.51 23.22
CA ALA A 44 -20.55 -15.79 22.30
C ALA A 44 -21.08 -16.61 21.12
N GLY A 45 -21.01 -16.06 19.91
CA GLY A 45 -21.40 -16.74 18.67
C GLY A 45 -22.52 -16.09 17.85
N ILE A 46 -23.07 -14.96 18.26
CA ILE A 46 -24.05 -14.22 17.43
C ILE A 46 -23.29 -13.33 16.44
N SER A 47 -23.54 -13.49 15.15
CA SER A 47 -22.99 -12.61 14.10
C SER A 47 -23.64 -11.22 14.20
N PRO A 48 -22.91 -10.13 13.88
CA PRO A 48 -23.46 -8.78 13.96
C PRO A 48 -24.70 -8.65 13.07
N ALA A 49 -25.61 -7.74 13.45
CA ALA A 49 -26.75 -7.41 12.61
C ALA A 49 -26.25 -6.91 11.24
N MET A 50 -26.84 -7.46 10.18
CA MET A 50 -26.45 -7.22 8.79
C MET A 50 -27.69 -7.09 7.93
N ASP A 51 -27.60 -6.40 6.81
CA ASP A 51 -28.61 -6.42 5.75
C ASP A 51 -28.18 -7.30 4.56
N ASP A 52 -28.91 -7.20 3.44
CA ASP A 52 -28.77 -8.12 2.30
C ASP A 52 -27.48 -7.87 1.48
N ASP A 53 -26.84 -6.71 1.60
CA ASP A 53 -25.60 -6.39 0.86
C ASP A 53 -24.32 -6.51 1.72
N ASP A 54 -24.46 -7.00 2.94
CA ASP A 54 -23.36 -7.21 3.88
C ASP A 54 -22.78 -8.64 3.82
N ILE A 55 -21.55 -8.82 4.28
CA ILE A 55 -21.06 -10.14 4.75
C ILE A 55 -20.63 -10.02 6.20
N ALA A 56 -21.23 -10.81 7.09
CA ALA A 56 -20.94 -10.79 8.52
C ALA A 56 -20.33 -12.11 8.98
N GLY A 57 -19.77 -12.12 10.19
CA GLY A 57 -19.32 -13.37 10.78
C GLY A 57 -18.46 -13.23 12.00
N VAL A 58 -17.80 -14.33 12.33
CA VAL A 58 -16.78 -14.39 13.40
C VAL A 58 -15.51 -15.05 12.88
N VAL A 59 -14.37 -14.55 13.35
CA VAL A 59 -13.07 -15.18 13.18
C VAL A 59 -12.66 -15.81 14.50
N ASN A 60 -12.26 -17.09 14.45
CA ASN A 60 -11.69 -17.78 15.61
C ASN A 60 -10.24 -18.19 15.34
N GLY A 61 -9.39 -18.02 16.33
CA GLY A 61 -8.07 -18.62 16.43
C GLY A 61 -8.06 -19.85 17.34
N PRO A 62 -6.88 -20.42 17.63
CA PRO A 62 -6.75 -21.57 18.53
C PRO A 62 -7.21 -21.29 19.96
N ASP A 63 -7.09 -20.03 20.40
CA ASP A 63 -7.38 -19.61 21.78
C ASP A 63 -8.78 -18.99 21.94
N GLY A 64 -9.63 -19.08 20.92
CA GLY A 64 -10.98 -18.50 20.90
C GLY A 64 -11.13 -17.40 19.85
N PRO A 65 -12.01 -16.41 20.08
CA PRO A 65 -12.23 -15.34 19.10
C PRO A 65 -10.96 -14.54 18.80
N GLU A 66 -10.73 -14.27 17.51
CA GLU A 66 -9.51 -13.59 17.05
C GLU A 66 -9.77 -12.09 16.83
N ALA A 67 -9.30 -11.27 17.75
CA ALA A 67 -9.50 -9.82 17.73
C ALA A 67 -8.42 -9.07 16.94
N GLY A 68 -8.80 -7.93 16.34
CA GLY A 68 -7.86 -7.04 15.66
C GLY A 68 -7.24 -7.64 14.39
N VAL A 69 -7.93 -8.58 13.73
CA VAL A 69 -7.48 -9.12 12.44
C VAL A 69 -8.33 -8.57 11.31
N TRP A 70 -7.72 -8.42 10.14
CA TRP A 70 -8.41 -7.95 8.94
C TRP A 70 -9.16 -9.07 8.28
N VAL A 71 -10.43 -8.82 7.97
CA VAL A 71 -11.23 -9.69 7.09
C VAL A 71 -11.36 -8.99 5.75
N ILE A 72 -10.93 -9.68 4.70
CA ILE A 72 -10.77 -9.15 3.35
C ILE A 72 -11.69 -9.91 2.42
N ALA A 73 -12.64 -9.22 1.79
CA ALA A 73 -13.42 -9.72 0.67
C ALA A 73 -12.84 -9.14 -0.62
N GLU A 74 -12.30 -9.97 -1.51
CA GLU A 74 -11.73 -9.56 -2.80
C GLU A 74 -12.48 -10.18 -3.98
N THR A 75 -12.60 -9.43 -5.08
CA THR A 75 -13.19 -9.90 -6.34
C THR A 75 -12.54 -9.24 -7.56
N GLU A 76 -12.50 -10.00 -8.66
CA GLU A 76 -12.08 -9.54 -10.00
C GLU A 76 -13.25 -9.48 -10.99
N GLU A 77 -14.50 -9.61 -10.52
CA GLU A 77 -15.68 -9.63 -11.40
C GLU A 77 -16.07 -8.23 -11.95
N PHE A 78 -15.54 -7.16 -11.35
CA PHE A 78 -15.70 -5.80 -11.85
C PHE A 78 -14.58 -5.40 -12.82
N GLU A 79 -14.77 -4.30 -13.55
CA GLU A 79 -13.75 -3.77 -14.46
C GLU A 79 -12.47 -3.36 -13.72
N THR A 80 -12.61 -2.81 -12.52
CA THR A 80 -11.50 -2.57 -11.59
C THR A 80 -11.44 -3.70 -10.58
N PHE A 81 -10.23 -4.17 -10.23
CA PHE A 81 -10.05 -5.02 -9.05
C PHE A 81 -10.74 -4.37 -7.84
N PHE A 82 -11.40 -5.16 -6.99
CA PHE A 82 -12.08 -4.65 -5.81
C PHE A 82 -11.74 -5.49 -4.59
N ALA A 83 -11.42 -4.82 -3.48
CA ALA A 83 -11.45 -5.43 -2.16
C ALA A 83 -12.13 -4.52 -1.15
N ARG A 84 -12.86 -5.11 -0.20
CA ARG A 84 -13.30 -4.43 1.02
C ARG A 84 -12.73 -5.13 2.25
N ILE A 85 -12.16 -4.33 3.14
CA ILE A 85 -11.38 -4.79 4.29
C ILE A 85 -11.96 -4.14 5.55
N VAL A 86 -12.20 -4.97 6.55
CA VAL A 86 -12.68 -4.55 7.88
C VAL A 86 -11.85 -5.22 8.97
N VAL A 87 -12.04 -4.83 10.21
CA VAL A 87 -11.30 -5.40 11.35
C VAL A 87 -12.25 -6.08 12.34
N THR A 88 -11.83 -7.21 12.89
CA THR A 88 -12.60 -7.90 13.94
C THR A 88 -12.56 -7.16 15.28
N ASN A 89 -13.69 -7.19 16.00
CA ASN A 89 -13.79 -6.68 17.37
C ASN A 89 -13.20 -7.67 18.42
N ASP A 90 -13.35 -7.37 19.72
CA ASP A 90 -12.84 -8.23 20.81
C ASP A 90 -13.45 -9.64 20.84
N GLN A 91 -14.61 -9.82 20.23
CA GLN A 91 -15.31 -11.10 20.11
C GLN A 91 -15.05 -11.76 18.75
N GLY A 92 -14.04 -11.31 18.01
CA GLY A 92 -13.71 -11.82 16.67
C GLY A 92 -14.78 -11.53 15.61
N GLN A 93 -15.81 -10.75 15.94
CA GLN A 93 -16.91 -10.46 15.02
C GLN A 93 -16.48 -9.42 13.99
N PHE A 94 -16.99 -9.57 12.76
CA PHE A 94 -16.80 -8.60 11.69
C PHE A 94 -18.09 -8.41 10.88
N LEU A 95 -18.17 -7.26 10.23
CA LEU A 95 -19.18 -6.92 9.24
C LEU A 95 -18.47 -6.22 8.08
N ILE A 96 -18.55 -6.78 6.87
CA ILE A 96 -18.08 -6.17 5.62
C ILE A 96 -19.30 -5.52 4.96
N PRO A 97 -19.41 -4.18 4.97
CA PRO A 97 -20.66 -3.55 4.57
C PRO A 97 -20.75 -3.23 3.07
N ASP A 98 -21.98 -2.99 2.59
CA ASP A 98 -22.30 -2.34 1.30
C ASP A 98 -21.66 -3.02 0.08
N LEU A 99 -21.51 -4.35 0.08
CA LEU A 99 -20.83 -5.08 -0.99
C LEU A 99 -21.70 -5.13 -2.25
N PRO A 100 -21.21 -4.62 -3.40
CA PRO A 100 -21.92 -4.77 -4.66
C PRO A 100 -22.09 -6.26 -5.03
N ASP A 101 -23.16 -6.58 -5.75
CA ASP A 101 -23.46 -7.96 -6.16
C ASP A 101 -22.32 -8.55 -7.02
N ALA A 102 -21.63 -9.55 -6.45
CA ALA A 102 -20.54 -10.31 -7.05
C ALA A 102 -20.21 -11.53 -6.18
N SER A 103 -19.43 -12.47 -6.73
CA SER A 103 -18.76 -13.47 -5.90
C SER A 103 -17.46 -12.91 -5.31
N TYR A 104 -17.23 -13.18 -4.03
CA TYR A 104 -16.04 -12.74 -3.30
C TYR A 104 -15.22 -13.91 -2.77
N GLN A 105 -13.90 -13.75 -2.77
CA GLN A 105 -13.01 -14.57 -1.95
C GLN A 105 -12.79 -13.85 -0.62
N VAL A 106 -13.25 -14.46 0.47
CA VAL A 106 -13.15 -13.92 1.84
C VAL A 106 -12.07 -14.64 2.63
N TRP A 107 -11.17 -13.89 3.26
CA TRP A 107 -10.04 -14.44 4.01
C TRP A 107 -9.54 -13.48 5.11
N VAL A 108 -8.67 -13.99 5.98
CA VAL A 108 -8.20 -13.30 7.19
C VAL A 108 -6.70 -13.05 7.13
N ARG A 109 -6.28 -11.85 7.55
CA ARG A 109 -4.88 -11.48 7.79
C ARG A 109 -4.73 -10.86 9.18
N GLY A 110 -3.62 -11.11 9.87
CA GLY A 110 -3.32 -10.42 11.13
C GLY A 110 -1.86 -10.58 11.54
N TYR A 111 -1.25 -9.55 12.13
CA TYR A 111 0.14 -9.67 12.56
C TYR A 111 0.33 -10.77 13.61
N GLY A 112 1.41 -11.54 13.50
CA GLY A 112 1.63 -12.76 14.29
C GLY A 112 1.00 -14.03 13.69
N LEU A 113 0.30 -13.91 12.55
CA LEU A 113 -0.36 -14.99 11.82
C LEU A 113 0.19 -15.10 10.39
N VAL A 114 -0.35 -16.05 9.64
CA VAL A 114 -0.28 -16.09 8.18
C VAL A 114 -1.68 -15.86 7.58
N ASP A 115 -1.72 -15.57 6.28
CA ASP A 115 -2.99 -15.44 5.56
C ASP A 115 -3.79 -16.75 5.64
N SER A 116 -5.07 -16.66 5.98
CA SER A 116 -5.94 -17.84 6.03
C SER A 116 -6.25 -18.39 4.64
N ALA A 117 -6.84 -19.60 4.60
CA ALA A 117 -7.51 -20.08 3.40
C ALA A 117 -8.64 -19.11 2.98
N ARG A 118 -8.86 -19.02 1.66
CA ARG A 118 -9.95 -18.23 1.07
C ARG A 118 -11.23 -19.03 1.03
N THR A 119 -12.34 -18.39 1.35
CA THR A 119 -13.70 -18.94 1.28
C THR A 119 -14.51 -18.13 0.27
N THR A 120 -15.12 -18.80 -0.71
CA THR A 120 -16.03 -18.14 -1.65
C THR A 120 -17.33 -17.77 -0.94
N SER A 121 -17.80 -16.53 -1.10
CA SER A 121 -19.02 -16.02 -0.47
C SER A 121 -19.68 -14.93 -1.32
N GLN A 122 -20.91 -14.55 -0.96
CA GLN A 122 -21.71 -13.53 -1.61
C GLN A 122 -22.36 -12.63 -0.55
N PRO A 123 -22.77 -11.39 -0.89
CA PRO A 123 -23.55 -10.54 0.01
C PRO A 123 -24.78 -11.27 0.57
N GLY A 124 -25.17 -10.93 1.80
CA GLY A 124 -26.20 -11.63 2.57
C GLY A 124 -25.70 -12.87 3.34
N SER A 125 -24.40 -13.20 3.25
CA SER A 125 -23.82 -14.39 3.90
C SER A 125 -23.31 -14.13 5.32
N THR A 126 -23.43 -15.15 6.16
CA THR A 126 -22.74 -15.24 7.46
C THR A 126 -21.63 -16.29 7.41
N LEU A 127 -20.42 -15.94 7.85
CA LEU A 127 -19.24 -16.80 7.78
C LEU A 127 -18.63 -17.09 9.16
N ASN A 128 -18.12 -18.31 9.33
CA ASN A 128 -17.21 -18.66 10.41
C ASN A 128 -15.83 -18.87 9.81
N LEU A 129 -14.91 -17.94 10.05
CA LEU A 129 -13.55 -17.98 9.52
C LEU A 129 -12.58 -18.43 10.61
N SER A 130 -11.45 -19.01 10.18
CA SER A 130 -10.38 -19.42 11.07
C SER A 130 -9.09 -18.66 10.76
N ALA A 131 -8.53 -18.03 11.78
CA ALA A 131 -7.18 -17.47 11.73
C ALA A 131 -6.15 -18.61 11.64
N GLN A 132 -5.07 -18.38 10.89
CA GLN A 132 -4.02 -19.38 10.70
C GLN A 132 -2.73 -18.94 11.39
N VAL A 133 -2.28 -19.72 12.38
CA VAL A 133 -1.05 -19.44 13.13
C VAL A 133 0.17 -19.69 12.25
N ALA A 134 1.13 -18.78 12.29
CA ALA A 134 2.42 -18.95 11.64
C ALA A 134 3.24 -20.06 12.33
N ALA A 135 3.96 -20.88 11.57
CA ALA A 135 4.83 -21.91 12.10
C ALA A 135 6.11 -21.34 12.75
N SER A 136 6.46 -20.08 12.45
CA SER A 136 7.61 -19.40 13.05
C SER A 136 7.43 -17.87 13.08
N PRO A 137 8.19 -17.14 13.91
CA PRO A 137 8.20 -15.68 13.89
C PRO A 137 8.61 -15.08 12.54
N LEU A 138 9.54 -15.73 11.82
CA LEU A 138 9.98 -15.30 10.49
C LEU A 138 8.84 -15.41 9.46
N GLU A 139 8.03 -16.46 9.57
CA GLU A 139 6.86 -16.64 8.70
C GLU A 139 5.79 -15.60 9.01
N ALA A 140 5.49 -15.35 10.29
CA ALA A 140 4.57 -14.28 10.71
C ALA A 140 5.02 -12.89 10.21
N ALA A 141 6.35 -12.64 10.19
CA ALA A 141 6.90 -11.37 9.77
C ALA A 141 6.70 -11.07 8.27
N GLN A 142 6.41 -12.08 7.44
CA GLN A 142 6.27 -11.88 5.99
C GLN A 142 5.17 -10.88 5.62
N ILE A 143 4.11 -10.82 6.42
CA ILE A 143 2.98 -9.90 6.26
C ILE A 143 3.12 -8.59 7.05
N TYR A 144 4.23 -8.39 7.77
CA TYR A 144 4.46 -7.13 8.49
C TYR A 144 4.59 -5.95 7.52
N PRO A 145 4.24 -4.73 7.95
CA PRO A 145 4.35 -3.55 7.09
C PRO A 145 5.77 -3.36 6.57
N ALA A 146 5.87 -2.82 5.36
CA ALA A 146 7.14 -2.52 4.72
C ALA A 146 8.05 -1.65 5.62
N ALA A 147 7.46 -0.70 6.36
CA ALA A 147 8.20 0.15 7.29
C ALA A 147 8.98 -0.63 8.37
N TYR A 148 8.46 -1.76 8.86
CA TYR A 148 9.17 -2.59 9.86
C TYR A 148 10.41 -3.24 9.26
N TRP A 149 10.28 -3.77 8.05
CA TRP A 149 11.42 -4.31 7.29
C TRP A 149 12.44 -3.23 6.95
N TYR A 150 12.00 -2.06 6.48
CA TYR A 150 12.88 -0.95 6.16
C TYR A 150 13.59 -0.38 7.40
N SER A 151 12.94 -0.41 8.57
CA SER A 151 13.55 0.07 9.83
C SER A 151 14.79 -0.73 10.25
N MET A 152 14.97 -1.94 9.71
CA MET A 152 16.18 -2.74 9.91
C MET A 152 17.40 -2.18 9.17
N MET A 153 17.23 -1.34 8.15
CA MET A 153 18.34 -0.78 7.39
C MET A 153 19.24 0.08 8.30
N GLY A 154 20.55 -0.17 8.26
CA GLY A 154 21.52 0.62 9.01
C GLY A 154 21.58 2.07 8.51
N LEU A 155 22.15 2.95 9.35
CA LEU A 155 22.45 4.32 8.99
C LEU A 155 23.96 4.51 8.81
N PRO A 156 24.39 5.37 7.88
CA PRO A 156 25.78 5.77 7.77
C PRO A 156 26.30 6.45 9.02
N ALA A 157 27.57 6.18 9.35
CA ALA A 157 28.31 6.96 10.32
C ALA A 157 28.62 8.36 9.76
N GLU A 158 28.98 9.28 10.66
CA GLU A 158 29.20 10.68 10.29
C GLU A 158 30.39 10.87 9.33
N ASP A 159 31.46 10.10 9.51
CA ASP A 159 32.66 10.12 8.66
C ASP A 159 32.38 9.58 7.24
N GLU A 160 31.45 8.64 7.10
CA GLU A 160 31.02 8.11 5.79
C GLU A 160 30.25 9.15 4.96
N LEU A 161 29.82 10.26 5.59
CA LEU A 161 29.04 11.32 4.98
C LEU A 161 29.85 12.59 4.68
N GLU A 162 31.17 12.60 4.88
CA GLU A 162 32.03 13.77 4.59
C GLU A 162 31.91 14.24 3.13
N GLY A 163 31.57 13.33 2.20
CA GLY A 163 31.33 13.63 0.78
C GLY A 163 29.88 13.98 0.42
N VAL A 164 28.96 14.04 1.38
CA VAL A 164 27.54 14.34 1.17
C VAL A 164 27.24 15.73 1.75
N ASP A 165 26.97 16.69 0.87
CA ASP A 165 26.62 18.05 1.28
C ASP A 165 25.36 18.05 2.17
N GLY A 166 25.46 18.62 3.37
CA GLY A 166 24.41 18.58 4.40
C GLY A 166 24.40 17.30 5.27
N GLY A 167 25.38 16.40 5.11
CA GLY A 167 25.62 15.24 5.98
C GLY A 167 24.39 14.35 6.16
N LEU A 168 24.16 13.91 7.40
CA LEU A 168 23.09 12.94 7.70
C LEU A 168 21.69 13.49 7.38
N ASN A 169 21.46 14.79 7.56
CA ASN A 169 20.17 15.40 7.24
C ASN A 169 19.87 15.34 5.74
N ALA A 170 20.86 15.62 4.90
CA ALA A 170 20.71 15.48 3.45
C ALA A 170 20.51 14.02 3.05
N TYR A 171 21.31 13.09 3.60
CA TYR A 171 21.14 11.65 3.38
C TYR A 171 19.72 11.19 3.71
N LEU A 172 19.22 11.51 4.90
CA LEU A 172 17.86 11.14 5.31
C LEU A 172 16.78 11.79 4.45
N THR A 173 17.00 13.03 3.99
CA THR A 173 16.05 13.73 3.11
C THR A 173 15.86 12.99 1.79
N TRP A 174 16.95 12.56 1.16
CA TRP A 174 16.92 11.87 -0.14
C TRP A 174 16.57 10.39 -0.05
N MET A 175 16.96 9.72 1.05
CA MET A 175 16.52 8.34 1.30
C MET A 175 15.05 8.26 1.69
N LYS A 176 14.51 9.28 2.36
CA LYS A 176 13.10 9.33 2.77
C LYS A 176 12.25 10.13 1.79
N ASN A 177 12.09 11.42 2.04
CA ASN A 177 11.00 12.23 1.49
C ASN A 177 11.20 12.65 0.02
N MET A 178 12.43 12.98 -0.38
CA MET A 178 12.70 13.57 -1.71
C MET A 178 13.15 12.55 -2.77
N GLY A 179 13.08 11.26 -2.45
CA GLY A 179 13.65 10.22 -3.31
C GLY A 179 13.04 8.86 -3.02
N CYS A 180 13.83 7.96 -2.43
CA CYS A 180 13.49 6.54 -2.37
C CYS A 180 12.13 6.27 -1.73
N VAL A 181 11.93 6.57 -0.44
CA VAL A 181 10.64 6.26 0.24
C VAL A 181 9.48 7.12 -0.27
N GLY A 182 9.76 8.35 -0.73
CA GLY A 182 8.75 9.23 -1.31
C GLY A 182 8.11 8.65 -2.58
N CYS A 183 8.86 7.88 -3.37
CA CYS A 183 8.37 7.29 -4.63
C CYS A 183 8.13 5.78 -4.54
N HIS A 184 8.77 5.09 -3.59
CA HIS A 184 8.80 3.64 -3.51
C HIS A 184 8.52 3.17 -2.08
N GLN A 185 7.68 2.15 -1.95
CA GLN A 185 7.48 1.48 -0.66
C GLN A 185 8.66 0.56 -0.34
N LEU A 186 9.72 1.10 0.26
CA LEU A 186 10.86 0.32 0.73
C LEU A 186 10.45 -0.61 1.87
N GLY A 187 10.86 -1.87 1.79
CA GLY A 187 10.62 -2.92 2.79
C GLY A 187 9.48 -3.88 2.46
N ASN A 188 8.73 -3.66 1.37
CA ASN A 188 7.89 -4.72 0.80
C ASN A 188 8.79 -5.85 0.24
N GLU A 189 8.19 -7.01 -0.08
CA GLU A 189 8.97 -8.17 -0.55
C GLU A 189 9.84 -7.84 -1.78
N ALA A 190 9.27 -7.10 -2.75
CA ALA A 190 9.96 -6.73 -3.99
C ALA A 190 11.20 -5.83 -3.78
N THR A 191 11.22 -5.04 -2.70
CA THR A 191 12.32 -4.12 -2.40
C THR A 191 13.27 -4.65 -1.33
N ARG A 192 12.82 -5.53 -0.42
CA ARG A 192 13.66 -6.14 0.63
C ARG A 192 14.44 -7.38 0.17
N THR A 193 14.09 -7.95 -0.99
CA THR A 193 14.80 -9.06 -1.64
C THR A 193 15.46 -8.59 -2.93
N ILE A 194 16.31 -9.39 -3.59
CA ILE A 194 16.84 -9.14 -4.94
C ILE A 194 16.25 -10.20 -5.91
N PRO A 195 15.48 -9.81 -6.94
CA PRO A 195 14.98 -10.75 -7.95
C PRO A 195 16.12 -11.43 -8.71
N GLU A 196 16.02 -12.75 -8.88
CA GLU A 196 16.96 -13.54 -9.69
C GLU A 196 17.07 -13.01 -11.13
N SER A 197 16.00 -12.41 -11.67
CA SER A 197 15.98 -11.84 -13.02
C SER A 197 16.92 -10.64 -13.23
N LEU A 198 17.47 -10.06 -12.15
CA LEU A 198 18.50 -9.02 -12.26
C LEU A 198 19.88 -9.59 -12.58
N GLY A 199 20.11 -10.88 -12.31
CA GLY A 199 21.38 -11.57 -12.51
C GLY A 199 22.12 -11.86 -11.19
N GLU A 200 23.36 -12.33 -11.33
CA GLU A 200 24.28 -12.61 -10.24
C GLU A 200 25.29 -11.46 -10.08
N PHE A 201 25.67 -11.17 -8.84
CA PHE A 201 26.54 -10.03 -8.49
C PHE A 201 27.56 -10.46 -7.42
N GLU A 202 28.71 -9.78 -7.35
CA GLU A 202 29.72 -10.09 -6.33
C GLU A 202 29.27 -9.65 -4.94
N SER A 203 28.38 -8.65 -4.87
CA SER A 203 27.79 -8.17 -3.63
C SER A 203 26.35 -7.66 -3.81
N HIS A 204 25.61 -7.62 -2.69
CA HIS A 204 24.28 -7.01 -2.67
C HIS A 204 24.32 -5.49 -2.97
N ALA A 205 25.42 -4.79 -2.67
CA ALA A 205 25.56 -3.38 -3.01
C ALA A 205 25.59 -3.16 -4.53
N GLU A 206 26.30 -4.02 -5.27
CA GLU A 206 26.30 -4.01 -6.74
C GLU A 206 24.93 -4.39 -7.31
N ALA A 207 24.26 -5.37 -6.70
CA ALA A 207 22.89 -5.73 -7.07
C ALA A 207 21.93 -4.54 -6.94
N TRP A 208 22.07 -3.71 -5.90
CA TRP A 208 21.29 -2.49 -5.73
C TRP A 208 21.61 -1.42 -6.77
N LEU A 209 22.88 -1.23 -7.11
CA LEU A 209 23.25 -0.32 -8.21
C LEU A 209 22.59 -0.76 -9.53
N ARG A 210 22.66 -2.05 -9.87
CA ARG A 210 22.01 -2.59 -11.06
C ARG A 210 20.48 -2.48 -11.01
N ARG A 211 19.87 -2.70 -9.85
CA ARG A 211 18.43 -2.52 -9.65
C ARG A 211 18.01 -1.10 -9.96
N VAL A 212 18.66 -0.12 -9.31
CA VAL A 212 18.31 1.29 -9.40
C VAL A 212 18.54 1.83 -10.82
N ALA A 213 19.45 1.22 -11.58
CA ALA A 213 19.65 1.55 -12.98
C ALA A 213 18.49 1.16 -13.93
N SER A 214 17.46 0.44 -13.47
CA SER A 214 16.42 -0.13 -14.33
C SER A 214 15.41 0.89 -14.86
N GLY A 215 15.04 0.77 -16.14
CA GLY A 215 13.98 1.57 -16.76
C GLY A 215 14.38 3.02 -17.07
N GLN A 216 13.40 3.81 -17.52
CA GLN A 216 13.60 5.21 -17.97
C GLN A 216 14.00 6.15 -16.81
N ALA A 217 13.52 5.91 -15.59
CA ALA A 217 13.93 6.67 -14.40
C ALA A 217 15.34 6.30 -13.89
N GLY A 218 15.92 5.20 -14.38
CA GLY A 218 17.12 4.60 -13.80
C GLY A 218 18.34 5.51 -13.77
N ALA A 219 18.57 6.29 -14.83
CA ALA A 219 19.69 7.24 -14.87
C ALA A 219 19.57 8.33 -13.80
N GLY A 220 18.34 8.84 -13.58
CA GLY A 220 18.07 9.85 -12.55
C GLY A 220 18.27 9.30 -11.14
N MET A 221 17.76 8.09 -10.88
CA MET A 221 17.91 7.45 -9.58
C MET A 221 19.37 7.09 -9.28
N VAL A 222 20.14 6.61 -10.27
CA VAL A 222 21.59 6.39 -10.13
C VAL A 222 22.31 7.70 -9.86
N GLY A 223 21.99 8.78 -10.59
CA GLY A 223 22.59 10.09 -10.36
C GLY A 223 22.34 10.62 -8.94
N GLN A 224 21.18 10.35 -8.37
CA GLN A 224 20.87 10.69 -6.98
C GLN A 224 21.71 9.88 -5.98
N LEU A 225 21.76 8.55 -6.11
CA LEU A 225 22.48 7.72 -5.13
C LEU A 225 23.99 7.80 -5.31
N SER A 226 24.50 7.66 -6.53
CA SER A 226 25.94 7.69 -6.82
C SER A 226 26.53 9.08 -6.80
N GLY A 227 25.80 10.08 -7.31
CA GLY A 227 26.27 11.46 -7.39
C GLY A 227 25.97 12.23 -6.10
N ARG A 228 24.69 12.48 -5.82
CA ARG A 228 24.29 13.35 -4.71
C ARG A 228 24.59 12.75 -3.33
N LEU A 229 24.41 11.44 -3.17
CA LEU A 229 24.68 10.74 -1.91
C LEU A 229 26.02 9.99 -1.92
N ASN A 230 26.91 10.32 -2.86
CA ASN A 230 28.27 9.80 -2.94
C ASN A 230 28.37 8.26 -2.87
N SER A 231 27.39 7.55 -3.45
CA SER A 231 27.26 6.08 -3.43
C SER A 231 27.11 5.43 -2.05
N VAL A 232 27.07 6.21 -0.96
CA VAL A 232 26.89 5.72 0.42
C VAL A 232 25.67 4.80 0.58
N PRO A 233 24.48 5.08 -0.01
CA PRO A 233 23.30 4.24 0.17
C PRO A 233 23.48 2.78 -0.23
N PHE A 234 24.31 2.47 -1.23
CA PHE A 234 24.42 1.10 -1.77
C PHE A 234 24.96 0.11 -0.76
N LYS A 235 25.87 0.55 0.13
CA LYS A 235 26.36 -0.27 1.25
C LYS A 235 25.21 -0.69 2.16
N TYR A 236 24.44 0.27 2.67
CA TYR A 236 23.37 0.01 3.65
C TYR A 236 22.19 -0.76 3.06
N LEU A 237 21.80 -0.44 1.82
CA LEU A 237 20.80 -1.20 1.08
C LEU A 237 21.27 -2.64 0.85
N GLY A 238 22.55 -2.80 0.48
CA GLY A 238 23.18 -4.10 0.29
C GLY A 238 23.16 -4.95 1.55
N GLU A 239 23.79 -4.45 2.62
CA GLU A 239 23.85 -5.11 3.93
C GLU A 239 22.45 -5.45 4.48
N TRP A 240 21.47 -4.55 4.31
CA TRP A 240 20.09 -4.81 4.73
C TRP A 240 19.49 -6.00 3.99
N THR A 241 19.57 -6.02 2.65
CA THR A 241 19.01 -7.13 1.86
C THR A 241 19.78 -8.44 2.01
N GLU A 242 21.08 -8.39 2.26
CA GLU A 242 21.91 -9.58 2.55
C GLU A 242 21.48 -10.22 3.86
N ARG A 243 21.28 -9.41 4.92
CA ARG A 243 20.76 -9.90 6.20
C ARG A 243 19.35 -10.50 6.06
N VAL A 244 18.46 -9.85 5.32
CA VAL A 244 17.12 -10.40 5.03
C VAL A 244 17.22 -11.75 4.32
N ALA A 245 18.11 -11.88 3.32
CA ALA A 245 18.36 -13.14 2.62
C ALA A 245 18.94 -14.23 3.54
N ALA A 246 19.73 -13.85 4.55
CA ALA A 246 20.24 -14.74 5.59
C ALA A 246 19.19 -15.15 6.64
N GLY A 247 17.98 -14.59 6.58
CA GLY A 247 16.86 -14.92 7.47
C GLY A 247 16.61 -13.92 8.59
N ASP A 248 17.26 -12.74 8.60
CA ASP A 248 16.90 -11.67 9.52
C ASP A 248 15.49 -11.14 9.21
N PHE A 249 14.75 -10.79 10.27
CA PHE A 249 13.40 -10.23 10.18
C PHE A 249 13.19 -9.17 11.28
N PRO A 250 12.13 -8.34 11.18
CA PRO A 250 11.84 -7.34 12.22
C PRO A 250 11.66 -7.99 13.58
N SER A 251 12.46 -7.57 14.56
CA SER A 251 12.39 -8.10 15.93
C SER A 251 11.14 -7.65 16.70
N THR A 252 10.53 -6.56 16.25
CA THR A 252 9.29 -6.02 16.83
C THR A 252 8.10 -6.52 16.04
N GLN A 253 7.20 -7.24 16.71
CA GLN A 253 5.88 -7.55 16.15
C GLN A 253 5.03 -6.28 16.14
N PRO A 254 4.45 -5.88 15.00
CA PRO A 254 3.55 -4.74 14.95
C PRO A 254 2.28 -5.00 15.78
N GLU A 255 1.76 -3.94 16.37
CA GLU A 255 0.48 -3.99 17.08
C GLU A 255 -0.67 -4.18 16.09
N ARG A 256 -1.68 -4.94 16.53
CA ARG A 256 -2.93 -5.10 15.77
C ARG A 256 -3.88 -3.96 16.08
N PRO A 257 -4.78 -3.60 15.15
CA PRO A 257 -5.74 -2.54 15.40
C PRO A 257 -6.59 -2.80 16.65
N SER A 258 -6.76 -1.76 17.45
CA SER A 258 -7.54 -1.81 18.68
C SER A 258 -8.40 -0.55 18.86
N GLY A 259 -9.39 -0.61 19.75
CA GLY A 259 -10.29 0.51 19.98
C GLY A 259 -10.95 1.02 18.68
N LEU A 260 -10.84 2.34 18.43
CA LEU A 260 -11.47 3.00 17.28
C LEU A 260 -10.90 2.57 15.92
N GLU A 261 -9.67 2.08 15.86
CA GLU A 261 -9.03 1.65 14.61
C GLU A 261 -9.78 0.48 13.97
N ARG A 262 -10.54 -0.28 14.78
CA ARG A 262 -11.34 -1.41 14.30
C ARG A 262 -12.60 -1.01 13.55
N ASN A 263 -12.98 0.26 13.60
CA ASN A 263 -14.12 0.81 12.87
C ASN A 263 -13.78 1.17 11.42
N ALA A 264 -12.54 0.92 10.98
CA ALA A 264 -12.12 1.22 9.63
C ALA A 264 -12.72 0.24 8.61
N VAL A 265 -13.27 0.80 7.53
CA VAL A 265 -13.66 0.08 6.33
C VAL A 265 -12.82 0.63 5.18
N ILE A 266 -11.99 -0.22 4.58
CA ILE A 266 -11.10 0.15 3.49
C ILE A 266 -11.63 -0.50 2.20
N THR A 267 -11.84 0.31 1.17
CA THR A 267 -12.05 -0.19 -0.20
C THR A 267 -10.80 0.04 -1.02
N VAL A 268 -10.30 -1.02 -1.65
CA VAL A 268 -9.11 -0.96 -2.51
C VAL A 268 -9.54 -1.23 -3.96
N ARG A 269 -9.03 -0.40 -4.88
CA ARG A 269 -9.26 -0.55 -6.32
C ARG A 269 -7.96 -0.40 -7.11
N ASP A 270 -7.83 -1.18 -8.18
CA ASP A 270 -6.80 -0.98 -9.22
C ASP A 270 -7.48 -0.45 -10.48
N TRP A 271 -7.10 0.75 -10.90
CA TRP A 271 -7.84 1.56 -11.87
C TRP A 271 -6.93 2.31 -12.86
N SER A 272 -5.71 1.80 -13.05
CA SER A 272 -4.76 2.26 -14.08
C SER A 272 -4.22 1.06 -14.87
N THR A 273 -3.12 1.22 -15.59
CA THR A 273 -2.44 0.14 -16.31
C THR A 273 -1.19 -0.33 -15.55
N PRO A 274 -0.75 -1.60 -15.70
CA PRO A 274 0.45 -2.10 -15.05
C PRO A 274 1.77 -1.39 -15.42
N THR A 275 1.75 -0.56 -16.46
CA THR A 275 2.94 0.14 -17.00
C THR A 275 2.90 1.64 -16.76
N ALA A 276 1.74 2.18 -16.39
CA ALA A 276 1.59 3.59 -16.05
C ALA A 276 2.02 3.85 -14.60
N TYR A 277 2.79 4.90 -14.40
CA TYR A 277 3.08 5.46 -13.09
C TYR A 277 1.99 6.47 -12.73
N MET A 278 1.33 6.29 -11.59
CA MET A 278 0.39 7.25 -11.02
C MET A 278 1.13 8.12 -10.02
N HIS A 279 1.20 9.43 -10.26
CA HIS A 279 1.86 10.36 -9.36
C HIS A 279 0.88 10.93 -8.32
N ASP A 280 -0.26 11.44 -8.77
CA ASP A 280 -1.23 12.13 -7.91
C ASP A 280 -2.67 11.83 -8.35
N LEU A 281 -3.64 12.16 -7.50
CA LEU A 281 -5.06 12.06 -7.81
C LEU A 281 -5.85 13.12 -7.07
N SER A 282 -7.00 13.48 -7.63
CA SER A 282 -7.97 14.33 -6.96
C SER A 282 -9.35 13.73 -6.98
N GLY A 283 -10.00 13.79 -5.82
CA GLY A 283 -11.37 13.32 -5.62
C GLY A 283 -12.35 14.42 -5.25
N THR A 284 -11.89 15.62 -4.89
CA THR A 284 -12.75 16.72 -4.42
C THR A 284 -11.90 17.99 -4.27
N ASP A 285 -12.53 19.14 -4.06
CA ASP A 285 -11.81 20.34 -3.63
C ASP A 285 -11.42 20.18 -2.15
N ARG A 286 -10.13 20.35 -1.84
CA ARG A 286 -9.61 20.29 -0.46
C ARG A 286 -10.28 21.28 0.51
N ARG A 287 -10.94 22.32 0.00
CA ARG A 287 -11.63 23.36 0.80
C ARG A 287 -13.07 22.96 1.13
N ASP A 288 -13.69 22.13 0.31
CA ASP A 288 -15.03 21.58 0.52
C ASP A 288 -15.07 20.14 -0.02
N PRO A 289 -14.86 19.13 0.84
CA PRO A 289 -14.78 17.77 0.39
C PRO A 289 -16.10 17.21 -0.16
N THR A 290 -17.22 17.93 -0.01
CA THR A 290 -18.55 17.48 -0.46
C THR A 290 -18.86 17.85 -1.91
N VAL A 291 -18.09 18.75 -2.53
CA VAL A 291 -18.38 19.24 -3.89
C VAL A 291 -18.38 18.15 -4.96
N ASN A 292 -17.56 17.09 -4.77
CA ASN A 292 -17.52 15.91 -5.63
C ASN A 292 -17.91 14.62 -4.88
N GLY A 293 -18.85 14.71 -3.93
CA GLY A 293 -19.33 13.57 -3.16
C GLY A 293 -19.79 12.42 -4.07
N TYR A 294 -19.25 11.22 -3.85
CA TYR A 294 -19.49 10.01 -4.67
C TYR A 294 -19.13 10.14 -6.16
N GLY A 295 -18.48 11.23 -6.55
CA GLY A 295 -18.10 11.52 -7.92
C GLY A 295 -16.87 10.72 -8.38
N PRO A 296 -16.48 10.92 -9.65
CA PRO A 296 -15.27 10.32 -10.20
C PRO A 296 -14.01 10.82 -9.50
N LEU A 297 -12.99 9.95 -9.44
CA LEU A 297 -11.63 10.31 -9.04
C LEU A 297 -10.76 10.44 -10.29
N PHE A 298 -9.91 11.46 -10.34
CA PHE A 298 -9.08 11.78 -11.49
C PHE A 298 -7.60 11.60 -11.16
N GLY A 299 -6.90 10.76 -11.91
CA GLY A 299 -5.48 10.50 -11.74
C GLY A 299 -4.60 11.36 -12.65
N ALA A 300 -3.39 11.67 -12.19
CA ALA A 300 -2.32 12.30 -12.95
C ALA A 300 -1.11 11.37 -13.04
N PRO A 301 -0.85 10.79 -14.22
CA PRO A 301 0.20 9.80 -14.40
C PRO A 301 1.57 10.43 -14.73
N GLU A 302 1.93 11.56 -14.09
CA GLU A 302 3.11 12.41 -14.39
C GLU A 302 4.25 11.72 -15.18
N LEU A 303 4.59 12.28 -16.36
CA LEU A 303 5.63 11.78 -17.27
C LEU A 303 5.45 10.35 -17.82
N SER A 304 4.35 9.66 -17.49
CA SER A 304 4.15 8.25 -17.82
C SER A 304 3.30 8.03 -19.06
N THR A 305 2.07 8.55 -19.13
CA THR A 305 1.16 8.36 -20.27
C THR A 305 0.25 9.58 -20.47
N ASP A 306 -0.25 9.79 -21.69
CA ASP A 306 -1.27 10.80 -21.97
C ASP A 306 -2.69 10.29 -21.66
N GLU A 307 -2.87 9.00 -21.37
CA GLU A 307 -4.15 8.41 -20.96
C GLU A 307 -4.39 8.66 -19.46
N PHE A 308 -5.00 9.80 -19.13
CA PHE A 308 -5.25 10.20 -17.74
C PHE A 308 -6.47 9.45 -17.19
N PRO A 309 -6.29 8.58 -16.18
CA PRO A 309 -7.35 7.69 -15.75
C PRO A 309 -8.38 8.38 -14.86
N ILE A 310 -9.60 7.86 -14.92
CA ILE A 310 -10.77 8.29 -14.17
C ILE A 310 -11.40 7.05 -13.55
N LEU A 311 -11.55 7.01 -12.22
CA LEU A 311 -12.24 5.94 -11.50
C LEU A 311 -13.65 6.40 -11.15
N TYR A 312 -14.63 5.55 -11.43
CA TYR A 312 -16.02 5.73 -10.98
C TYR A 312 -16.29 4.78 -9.82
N PRO A 313 -16.13 5.23 -8.56
CA PRO A 313 -16.16 4.35 -7.40
C PRO A 313 -17.53 3.68 -7.21
N GLN A 314 -18.63 4.35 -7.57
CA GLN A 314 -19.99 3.83 -7.40
C GLN A 314 -20.30 2.65 -8.33
N THR A 315 -19.64 2.57 -9.48
CA THR A 315 -19.90 1.54 -10.50
C THR A 315 -18.77 0.52 -10.64
N ASN A 316 -17.66 0.69 -9.90
CA ASN A 316 -16.43 -0.11 -10.02
C ASN A 316 -15.92 -0.21 -11.47
N THR A 317 -16.01 0.91 -12.19
CA THR A 317 -15.52 1.07 -13.56
C THR A 317 -14.43 2.12 -13.62
N ALA A 318 -13.60 2.05 -14.66
CA ALA A 318 -12.57 3.03 -14.93
C ALA A 318 -12.62 3.45 -16.39
N SER A 319 -12.21 4.68 -16.67
CA SER A 319 -12.01 5.18 -18.02
C SER A 319 -10.75 6.02 -18.05
N HIS A 320 -10.47 6.65 -19.19
CA HIS A 320 -9.43 7.65 -19.30
C HIS A 320 -9.88 8.75 -20.25
N PHE A 321 -9.21 9.89 -20.17
CA PHE A 321 -9.20 10.86 -21.26
C PHE A 321 -7.77 11.05 -21.76
N VAL A 322 -7.63 11.29 -23.06
CA VAL A 322 -6.34 11.64 -23.66
C VAL A 322 -6.06 13.10 -23.35
N ALA A 323 -5.04 13.37 -22.55
CA ALA A 323 -4.64 14.74 -22.21
C ALA A 323 -4.18 15.48 -23.48
N PRO A 324 -4.78 16.64 -23.80
CA PRO A 324 -4.43 17.37 -25.01
C PRO A 324 -3.09 18.09 -24.83
N VAL A 325 -2.33 18.18 -25.92
CA VAL A 325 -1.19 19.10 -26.04
C VAL A 325 -1.52 20.19 -27.05
N ARG A 326 -1.00 21.40 -26.81
CA ARG A 326 -1.27 22.55 -27.69
C ARG A 326 -0.61 22.41 -29.06
N ASP A 327 0.65 21.96 -29.08
CA ASP A 327 1.49 21.93 -30.27
C ASP A 327 1.74 20.47 -30.70
N ALA A 328 1.51 20.16 -31.99
CA ALA A 328 1.61 18.80 -32.52
C ALA A 328 3.02 18.18 -32.38
N ASP A 329 4.05 19.03 -32.35
CA ASP A 329 5.46 18.67 -32.19
C ASP A 329 5.94 18.66 -30.73
N THR A 330 5.02 18.71 -29.76
CA THR A 330 5.34 18.58 -28.34
C THR A 330 6.14 17.28 -28.11
N PRO A 331 7.34 17.35 -27.49
CA PRO A 331 8.18 16.19 -27.22
C PRO A 331 7.49 15.14 -26.34
N THR A 332 7.92 13.88 -26.48
CA THR A 332 7.42 12.75 -25.69
C THR A 332 8.50 12.25 -24.72
N THR A 333 8.08 11.76 -23.55
CA THR A 333 8.95 11.07 -22.59
C THR A 333 9.53 9.76 -23.14
N ALA A 334 8.97 9.21 -24.22
CA ALA A 334 9.52 8.06 -24.94
C ALA A 334 10.89 8.34 -25.58
N SER A 335 11.29 9.62 -25.68
CA SER A 335 12.65 9.99 -26.10
C SER A 335 13.73 9.61 -25.08
N THR A 336 13.35 9.35 -23.82
CA THR A 336 14.24 8.83 -22.78
C THR A 336 14.35 7.31 -22.93
N ALA A 337 15.52 6.82 -23.31
CA ALA A 337 15.80 5.39 -23.33
C ALA A 337 15.90 4.81 -21.91
N PRO A 338 15.54 3.53 -21.69
CA PRO A 338 15.83 2.84 -20.44
C PRO A 338 17.33 2.84 -20.17
N ASN A 339 17.73 3.13 -18.92
CA ASN A 339 19.14 3.14 -18.55
C ASN A 339 19.71 1.71 -18.42
N ALA A 340 18.88 0.76 -17.99
CA ALA A 340 19.14 -0.67 -18.01
C ALA A 340 17.80 -1.44 -18.12
N PRO A 341 17.81 -2.71 -18.57
CA PRO A 341 16.59 -3.49 -18.68
C PRO A 341 15.85 -3.63 -17.35
N SER A 342 14.53 -3.45 -17.38
CA SER A 342 13.61 -3.75 -16.29
C SER A 342 13.55 -5.25 -16.01
N PRO A 343 13.53 -5.70 -14.74
CA PRO A 343 13.35 -7.11 -14.40
C PRO A 343 11.97 -7.67 -14.78
N TYR A 344 11.01 -6.81 -15.16
CA TYR A 344 9.65 -7.19 -15.53
C TYR A 344 9.35 -6.95 -17.02
N TRP A 345 9.91 -5.89 -17.59
CA TRP A 345 9.56 -5.41 -18.94
C TRP A 345 10.75 -5.36 -19.91
N GLY A 346 11.95 -5.75 -19.47
CA GLY A 346 13.16 -5.70 -20.28
C GLY A 346 13.50 -4.29 -20.76
N ASP A 347 13.87 -4.16 -22.03
CA ASP A 347 14.30 -2.90 -22.65
C ASP A 347 13.14 -2.05 -23.23
N GLN A 348 11.90 -2.35 -22.85
CA GLN A 348 10.75 -1.60 -23.36
C GLN A 348 10.76 -0.15 -22.84
N VAL A 349 10.50 0.80 -23.76
CA VAL A 349 10.13 2.18 -23.43
C VAL A 349 8.64 2.17 -23.10
N LEU A 350 8.30 2.31 -21.82
CA LEU A 350 6.92 2.23 -21.33
C LEU A 350 6.25 3.59 -21.23
N TRP A 351 7.02 4.62 -20.88
CA TRP A 351 6.52 5.96 -20.65
C TRP A 351 6.64 6.79 -21.92
N ASP A 352 5.52 7.32 -22.39
CA ASP A 352 5.38 7.97 -23.69
C ASP A 352 4.56 9.27 -23.69
N SER A 353 4.19 9.77 -22.51
CA SER A 353 3.43 11.02 -22.36
C SER A 353 4.07 12.20 -23.10
N LYS A 354 3.23 13.07 -23.65
CA LYS A 354 3.57 14.43 -24.07
C LYS A 354 3.03 15.47 -23.10
N ALA A 355 1.84 15.24 -22.55
CA ALA A 355 1.26 16.06 -21.51
C ALA A 355 1.93 15.73 -20.17
N ASN A 356 2.22 16.75 -19.38
CA ASN A 356 2.75 16.56 -18.04
C ASN A 356 1.93 17.36 -17.02
N ALA A 357 1.09 16.65 -16.26
CA ALA A 357 0.38 17.20 -15.12
C ALA A 357 0.91 16.54 -13.85
N HIS A 358 1.27 17.37 -12.88
CA HIS A 358 1.81 16.91 -11.61
C HIS A 358 0.71 16.62 -10.58
N ASN A 359 -0.25 17.53 -10.43
CA ASN A 359 -1.36 17.39 -9.47
C ASN A 359 -2.66 17.95 -10.11
N PRO A 360 -3.67 17.10 -10.35
CA PRO A 360 -4.99 17.55 -10.80
C PRO A 360 -5.74 18.15 -9.61
N MET A 361 -6.44 19.27 -9.77
CA MET A 361 -7.18 19.92 -8.68
C MET A 361 -8.59 20.25 -9.11
N LEU A 362 -9.57 20.00 -8.23
CA LEU A 362 -10.95 20.45 -8.44
C LEU A 362 -11.12 21.86 -7.86
N ASP A 363 -11.85 22.70 -8.58
CA ASP A 363 -12.28 24.01 -8.07
C ASP A 363 -13.52 23.92 -7.17
N GLN A 364 -13.98 25.06 -6.65
CA GLN A 364 -15.14 25.13 -5.75
C GLN A 364 -16.48 24.75 -6.43
N ASP A 365 -16.50 24.64 -7.75
CA ASP A 365 -17.66 24.18 -8.53
C ASP A 365 -17.54 22.69 -8.89
N GLY A 366 -16.48 22.00 -8.43
CA GLY A 366 -16.21 20.59 -8.71
C GLY A 366 -15.70 20.32 -10.12
N ARG A 367 -15.04 21.30 -10.75
CA ARG A 367 -14.50 21.19 -12.13
C ARG A 367 -13.00 20.95 -12.18
#